data_AF-A0A0D0P5J3-F1
#
_entry.id   AF-A0A0D0P5J3-F1
#
_cell.length_a   1.000
_cell.length_b   1.000
_cell.length_c   1.000
_cell.angle_alpha   90.00
_cell.angle_beta   90.00
_cell.angle_gamma   90.00
#
_symmetry.space_group_name_H-M   'P 1'
#
loop_
_entity.id
_entity.type
_entity.pdbx_description
1 polymer ?
#
loop_
_entity_poly.entity_id
_entity_poly.type
_entity_poly.pdbx_seq_one_letter_code
_entity_poly.pdbx_strand_id
1 'polypeptide(L)'
;MHADTDLTHQEAFELVVREMRLHAESGRKNFALRVPQDMAVYLFAGALKQSGLSMVALECLLSEQKLSGLSGSEDGRVLRRYVSGETRMTWSIYRRLAFWVLANEWISAWGIRDLLFRTYQREAAQLSARMLLRKLKRGLRLDSLTPAYVAECFDQTYAQLLQDCELDALRNVERNSGAREFAGSLALNLRR
;
A
#
# COMPACT_ATOMS: atom_id res chain seq x y z
N MET A 1 7.77 10.96 -19.68
CA MET A 1 6.38 10.53 -19.43
C MET A 1 6.12 10.81 -17.97
N HIS A 2 5.40 11.88 -17.63
CA HIS A 2 5.07 12.15 -16.23
C HIS A 2 4.09 11.07 -15.76
N ALA A 3 4.44 10.35 -14.71
CA ALA A 3 3.51 9.45 -14.07
C ALA A 3 2.38 10.29 -13.47
N ASP A 4 1.13 9.87 -13.67
CA ASP A 4 -0.04 10.55 -13.14
C ASP A 4 -0.13 10.29 -11.62
N THR A 5 0.73 10.97 -10.87
CA THR A 5 0.93 10.75 -9.44
C THR A 5 0.11 11.69 -8.58
N ASP A 6 -0.54 12.71 -9.17
CA ASP A 6 -1.12 13.88 -8.47
C ASP A 6 -0.12 14.64 -7.56
N LEU A 7 1.19 14.37 -7.66
CA LEU A 7 2.22 15.00 -6.84
C LEU A 7 3.12 15.90 -7.67
N THR A 8 3.49 17.05 -7.10
CA THR A 8 4.59 17.86 -7.58
C THR A 8 5.93 17.15 -7.33
N HIS A 9 6.98 17.52 -8.08
CA HIS A 9 8.33 16.99 -7.83
C HIS A 9 8.81 17.23 -6.39
N GLN A 10 8.42 18.35 -5.79
CA GLN A 10 8.76 18.68 -4.42
C GLN A 10 8.07 17.73 -3.43
N GLU A 11 6.78 17.46 -3.61
CA GLU A 11 6.04 16.52 -2.76
C GLU A 11 6.57 15.09 -2.91
N ALA A 12 6.90 14.66 -4.13
CA ALA A 12 7.53 13.36 -4.39
C ALA A 12 8.88 13.25 -3.66
N PHE A 13 9.73 14.28 -3.76
CA PHE A 13 10.99 14.37 -3.03
C PHE A 13 10.78 14.25 -1.51
N GLU A 14 9.86 15.05 -0.96
CA GLU A 14 9.56 15.07 0.47
C GLU A 14 9.05 13.72 0.99
N LEU A 15 8.20 13.05 0.23
CA LEU A 15 7.73 11.69 0.56
C LEU A 15 8.89 10.70 0.64
N VAL A 16 9.77 10.68 -0.36
CA VAL A 16 10.92 9.75 -0.38
C VAL A 16 11.87 10.06 0.78
N VAL A 17 12.23 11.32 0.98
CA VAL A 17 13.13 11.74 2.07
C VAL A 17 12.53 11.41 3.44
N ARG A 18 11.22 11.60 3.61
CA ARG A 18 10.52 11.22 4.85
C ARG A 18 10.69 9.72 5.12
N GLU A 19 10.49 8.86 4.13
CA GLU A 19 10.66 7.41 4.30
C GLU A 19 12.14 7.03 4.57
N MET A 20 13.10 7.74 3.98
CA MET A 20 14.53 7.56 4.31
C MET A 20 14.86 7.95 5.76
N ARG A 21 14.33 9.08 6.25
CA ARG A 21 14.50 9.55 7.64
C ARG A 21 13.88 8.57 8.64
N LEU A 22 12.63 8.16 8.41
CA LEU A 22 11.95 7.16 9.25
C LEU A 22 12.72 5.84 9.30
N HIS A 23 13.36 5.43 8.20
CA HIS A 23 14.22 4.25 8.23
C HIS A 23 15.48 4.46 9.07
N ALA A 24 16.16 5.61 8.93
CA ALA A 24 17.34 5.94 9.72
C ALA A 24 17.02 5.96 11.23
N GLU A 25 15.92 6.60 11.61
CA GLU A 25 15.42 6.67 12.99
C GLU A 25 15.07 5.28 13.55
N SER A 26 14.60 4.35 12.70
CA SER A 26 14.24 3.00 13.15
C SER A 26 15.42 2.14 13.59
N GLY A 27 16.66 2.50 13.24
CA GLY A 27 17.87 1.72 13.52
C GLY A 27 17.93 0.33 12.87
N ARG A 28 16.96 -0.03 12.01
CA ARG A 28 16.87 -1.35 11.41
C ARG A 28 17.90 -1.53 10.30
N LYS A 29 18.53 -2.71 10.22
CA LYS A 29 19.46 -3.06 9.13
C LYS A 29 18.80 -3.02 7.75
N ASN A 30 17.55 -3.51 7.67
CA ASN A 30 16.80 -3.66 6.43
C ASN A 30 15.66 -2.64 6.36
N PHE A 31 15.47 -2.07 5.18
CA PHE A 31 14.33 -1.21 4.89
C PHE A 31 13.06 -2.07 4.79
N ALA A 32 12.08 -1.80 5.66
CA ALA A 32 10.83 -2.54 5.70
C ALA A 32 9.79 -1.90 4.76
N LEU A 33 9.29 -2.66 3.78
CA LEU A 33 8.15 -2.25 2.95
C LEU A 33 6.86 -2.60 3.70
N ARG A 34 6.30 -1.62 4.40
CA ARG A 34 5.13 -1.81 5.25
C ARG A 34 4.26 -0.59 5.22
N VAL A 35 2.96 -0.81 5.32
CA VAL A 35 1.96 0.25 5.36
C VAL A 35 2.27 1.19 6.54
N PRO A 36 2.34 2.51 6.29
CA PRO A 36 2.45 3.50 7.35
C PRO A 36 1.28 3.43 8.34
N GLN A 37 1.57 3.67 9.63
CA GLN A 37 0.58 3.54 10.70
C GLN A 37 -0.63 4.46 10.48
N ASP A 38 -0.40 5.69 10.00
CA ASP A 38 -1.43 6.66 9.66
C ASP A 38 -2.50 6.08 8.73
N MET A 39 -2.06 5.35 7.69
CA MET A 39 -2.96 4.74 6.72
C MET A 39 -3.74 3.56 7.30
N ALA A 40 -3.10 2.74 8.14
CA ALA A 40 -3.76 1.63 8.82
C ALA A 40 -4.80 2.13 9.82
N VAL A 41 -4.46 3.15 10.61
CA VAL A 41 -5.37 3.81 11.56
C VAL A 41 -6.56 4.40 10.82
N TYR A 42 -6.35 5.11 9.72
CA TYR A 42 -7.44 5.69 8.93
C TYR A 42 -8.40 4.61 8.41
N LEU A 43 -7.88 3.53 7.81
CA LEU A 43 -8.69 2.43 7.30
C LEU A 43 -9.54 1.77 8.41
N PHE A 44 -8.92 1.43 9.54
CA PHE A 44 -9.62 0.76 10.63
C PHE A 44 -10.58 1.69 11.37
N ALA A 45 -10.22 2.95 11.58
CA ALA A 45 -11.12 3.92 12.19
C ALA A 45 -12.37 4.15 11.33
N GLY A 46 -12.21 4.24 10.01
CA GLY A 46 -13.33 4.30 9.05
C GLY A 46 -14.22 3.07 9.13
N ALA A 47 -13.60 1.87 9.04
CA ALA A 47 -14.33 0.61 9.11
C ALA A 47 -15.09 0.44 10.44
N LEU A 48 -14.46 0.70 11.59
CA LEU A 48 -15.09 0.58 12.90
C LEU A 48 -16.25 1.57 13.06
N LYS A 49 -16.06 2.82 12.64
CA LYS A 49 -17.08 3.85 12.74
C LYS A 49 -18.33 3.52 11.93
N GLN A 50 -18.16 3.01 10.70
CA GLN A 50 -19.28 2.77 9.80
C GLN A 50 -19.95 1.41 10.01
N SER A 51 -19.18 0.37 10.37
CA SER A 51 -19.76 -0.93 10.69
C SER A 51 -20.44 -0.98 12.06
N GLY A 52 -20.12 -0.06 12.98
CA GLY A 52 -20.58 -0.10 14.37
C GLY A 52 -20.00 -1.26 15.18
N LEU A 53 -19.04 -2.00 14.63
CA LEU A 53 -18.42 -3.15 15.27
C LEU A 53 -17.43 -2.71 16.36
N SER A 54 -17.30 -3.56 17.38
CA SER A 54 -16.15 -3.48 18.28
C SER A 54 -14.87 -3.91 17.54
N MET A 55 -13.71 -3.51 18.06
CA MET A 55 -12.42 -3.96 17.52
C MET A 55 -12.29 -5.49 17.54
N VAL A 56 -12.85 -6.15 18.54
CA VAL A 56 -12.88 -7.62 18.62
C VAL A 56 -13.74 -8.21 17.52
N ALA A 57 -14.96 -7.71 17.35
CA ALA A 57 -15.88 -8.21 16.33
C ALA A 57 -15.35 -8.00 14.90
N LEU A 58 -14.71 -6.86 14.64
CA LEU A 58 -14.05 -6.61 13.36
C LEU A 58 -12.88 -7.58 13.12
N GLU A 59 -12.08 -7.88 14.14
CA GLU A 59 -10.98 -8.85 14.02
C GLU A 59 -11.48 -10.26 13.72
N CYS A 60 -12.54 -10.71 14.42
CA CYS A 60 -13.16 -12.01 14.18
C CYS A 60 -13.65 -12.12 12.73
N LEU A 61 -14.37 -11.11 12.24
CA LEU A 61 -14.89 -11.09 10.88
C LEU A 61 -13.78 -11.13 9.82
N LEU A 62 -12.68 -10.40 10.05
CA LEU A 62 -11.51 -10.41 9.16
C LEU A 62 -10.79 -11.77 9.14
N SER A 63 -10.77 -12.45 10.29
CA SER A 63 -10.20 -13.80 10.46
C SER A 63 -11.05 -14.84 9.74
N GLU A 64 -12.38 -14.84 9.95
CA GLU A 64 -13.34 -15.75 9.31
C GLU A 64 -13.26 -15.67 7.78
N GLN A 65 -13.14 -14.46 7.25
CA GLN A 65 -13.05 -14.22 5.80
C GLN A 65 -11.64 -14.40 5.24
N LYS A 66 -10.65 -14.76 6.08
CA LYS A 66 -9.24 -15.01 5.70
C LYS A 66 -8.58 -13.82 4.96
N LEU A 67 -9.06 -12.59 5.19
CA LEU A 67 -8.66 -11.42 4.42
C LEU A 67 -7.25 -10.94 4.73
N SER A 68 -6.85 -11.11 5.98
CA SER A 68 -5.75 -10.38 6.57
C SER A 68 -4.57 -11.27 6.95
N GLY A 69 -4.65 -12.59 6.66
CA GLY A 69 -3.72 -13.58 7.22
C GLY A 69 -3.73 -13.59 8.75
N LEU A 70 -4.74 -12.96 9.37
CA LEU A 70 -4.94 -12.92 10.81
C LEU A 70 -5.56 -14.23 11.23
N SER A 71 -4.72 -15.23 11.45
CA SER A 71 -5.09 -16.39 12.21
C SER A 71 -4.90 -16.05 13.69
N GLY A 72 -6.01 -15.76 14.38
CA GLY A 72 -6.06 -15.84 15.84
C GLY A 72 -5.95 -14.52 16.60
N SER A 73 -6.98 -14.29 17.41
CA SER A 73 -6.90 -14.23 18.87
C SER A 73 -8.30 -14.00 19.49
N GLU A 74 -9.31 -13.66 18.66
CA GLU A 74 -10.69 -13.38 19.07
C GLU A 74 -10.79 -12.33 20.21
N ASP A 75 -9.74 -11.52 20.39
CA ASP A 75 -9.62 -10.55 21.48
C ASP A 75 -9.31 -9.12 20.99
N GLY A 76 -9.19 -8.92 19.66
CA GLY A 76 -8.89 -7.63 19.04
C GLY A 76 -7.41 -7.22 19.13
N ARG A 77 -6.51 -8.09 19.61
CA ARG A 77 -5.10 -7.78 19.85
C ARG A 77 -4.37 -7.44 18.56
N VAL A 78 -4.69 -8.09 17.45
CA VAL A 78 -3.95 -7.83 16.21
C VAL A 78 -4.32 -6.48 15.62
N LEU A 79 -5.61 -6.12 15.62
CA LEU A 79 -6.03 -4.79 15.21
C LEU A 79 -5.44 -3.71 16.11
N ARG A 80 -5.42 -3.91 17.45
CA ARG A 80 -4.74 -2.99 18.37
C ARG A 80 -3.27 -2.79 18.01
N ARG A 81 -2.56 -3.87 17.65
CA ARG A 81 -1.14 -3.83 17.25
C ARG A 81 -0.90 -3.07 15.94
N TYR A 82 -1.81 -3.18 14.97
CA TYR A 82 -1.72 -2.37 13.76
C TYR A 82 -1.99 -0.90 14.04
N VAL A 83 -3.02 -0.60 14.84
CA VAL A 83 -3.41 0.77 15.20
C VAL A 83 -2.35 1.45 16.07
N SER A 84 -1.73 0.72 17.01
CA SER A 84 -0.66 1.24 17.87
C SER A 84 0.70 1.34 17.16
N GLY A 85 0.85 0.71 16.00
CA GLY A 85 2.11 0.66 15.25
C GLY A 85 3.11 -0.39 15.78
N GLU A 86 2.74 -1.20 16.78
CA GLU A 86 3.54 -2.32 17.28
C GLU A 86 3.81 -3.35 16.17
N THR A 87 2.81 -3.59 15.32
CA THR A 87 2.92 -4.40 14.10
C THR A 87 2.62 -3.54 12.88
N ARG A 88 3.30 -3.79 11.76
CA ARG A 88 3.00 -3.13 10.48
C ARG A 88 2.53 -4.09 9.41
N MET A 89 1.51 -3.68 8.68
CA MET A 89 0.83 -4.46 7.66
C MET A 89 1.63 -4.52 6.35
N THR A 90 1.49 -5.60 5.57
CA THR A 90 1.97 -5.59 4.17
C THR A 90 1.08 -4.72 3.30
N TRP A 91 1.63 -4.17 2.23
CA TRP A 91 0.86 -3.47 1.21
C TRP A 91 -0.22 -4.35 0.54
N SER A 92 0.07 -5.64 0.36
CA SER A 92 -0.88 -6.60 -0.20
C SER A 92 -2.11 -6.83 0.68
N ILE A 93 -1.93 -6.95 2.00
CA ILE A 93 -3.04 -7.11 2.95
C ILE A 93 -3.85 -5.81 3.00
N TYR A 94 -3.19 -4.65 3.01
CA TYR A 94 -3.86 -3.36 3.04
C TYR A 94 -4.75 -3.13 1.84
N ARG A 95 -4.27 -3.40 0.62
CA ARG A 95 -5.08 -3.30 -0.60
C ARG A 95 -6.32 -4.20 -0.53
N ARG A 96 -6.16 -5.45 -0.10
CA ARG A 96 -7.30 -6.37 0.08
C ARG A 96 -8.31 -5.84 1.09
N LEU A 97 -7.85 -5.32 2.21
CA LEU A 97 -8.72 -4.73 3.22
C LEU A 97 -9.43 -3.48 2.71
N ALA A 98 -8.76 -2.60 1.96
CA ALA A 98 -9.40 -1.43 1.36
C ALA A 98 -10.56 -1.85 0.44
N PHE A 99 -10.34 -2.81 -0.46
CA PHE A 99 -11.42 -3.34 -1.30
C PHE A 99 -12.52 -4.06 -0.52
N TRP A 100 -12.16 -4.77 0.54
CA TRP A 100 -13.15 -5.43 1.38
C TRP A 100 -14.05 -4.42 2.12
N VAL A 101 -13.46 -3.36 2.69
CA VAL A 101 -14.22 -2.29 3.34
C VAL A 101 -15.11 -1.55 2.33
N LEU A 102 -14.66 -1.39 1.07
CA LEU A 102 -15.50 -0.90 -0.03
C LEU A 102 -16.69 -1.83 -0.30
N ALA A 103 -16.45 -3.14 -0.41
CA ALA A 103 -17.47 -4.12 -0.73
C ALA A 103 -18.56 -4.25 0.35
N ASN A 104 -18.25 -3.84 1.59
CA ASN A 104 -19.22 -3.77 2.68
C ASN A 104 -19.84 -2.36 2.83
N GLU A 105 -19.55 -1.43 1.92
CA GLU A 105 -20.05 -0.05 1.92
C GLU A 105 -19.65 0.77 3.17
N TRP A 106 -18.60 0.34 3.88
CA TRP A 106 -18.14 1.00 5.12
C TRP A 106 -17.19 2.15 4.88
N ILE A 107 -16.71 2.35 3.66
CA ILE A 107 -16.06 3.58 3.23
C ILE A 107 -16.63 3.93 1.87
N SER A 108 -16.93 5.21 1.65
CA SER A 108 -17.43 5.68 0.36
C SER A 108 -16.43 5.40 -0.77
N ALA A 109 -16.93 5.31 -2.01
CA ALA A 109 -16.07 5.18 -3.19
C ALA A 109 -14.98 6.27 -3.26
N TRP A 110 -15.31 7.50 -2.81
CA TRP A 110 -14.35 8.61 -2.72
C TRP A 110 -13.27 8.39 -1.66
N GLY A 111 -13.64 7.88 -0.47
CA GLY A 111 -12.68 7.55 0.57
C GLY A 111 -11.74 6.41 0.15
N ILE A 112 -12.27 5.41 -0.55
CA ILE A 112 -11.45 4.31 -1.09
C ILE A 112 -10.55 4.80 -2.22
N ARG A 113 -11.04 5.68 -3.08
CA ARG A 113 -10.21 6.33 -4.10
C ARG A 113 -8.99 7.00 -3.46
N ASP A 114 -9.18 7.88 -2.48
CA ASP A 114 -8.07 8.54 -1.77
C ASP A 114 -7.10 7.52 -1.14
N LEU A 115 -7.61 6.49 -0.48
CA LEU A 115 -6.79 5.44 0.13
C LEU A 115 -5.94 4.69 -0.90
N LEU A 116 -6.51 4.35 -2.06
CA LEU A 116 -5.79 3.65 -3.13
C LEU A 116 -4.73 4.55 -3.76
N PHE A 117 -5.04 5.82 -4.07
CA PHE A 117 -4.04 6.76 -4.59
C PHE A 117 -2.86 6.91 -3.63
N ARG A 118 -3.14 7.15 -2.34
CA ARG A 118 -2.11 7.23 -1.30
C ARG A 118 -1.32 5.93 -1.15
N THR A 119 -1.95 4.78 -1.38
CA THR A 119 -1.28 3.47 -1.32
C THR A 119 -0.13 3.40 -2.32
N TYR A 120 -0.40 3.72 -3.58
CA TYR A 120 0.61 3.66 -4.63
C TYR A 120 1.70 4.71 -4.42
N GLN A 121 1.33 5.93 -4.03
CA GLN A 121 2.32 6.99 -3.73
C GLN A 121 3.24 6.58 -2.58
N ARG A 122 2.70 6.09 -1.47
CA ARG A 122 3.50 5.75 -0.28
C ARG A 122 4.32 4.48 -0.46
N GLU A 123 3.81 3.48 -1.20
CA GLU A 123 4.59 2.30 -1.55
C GLU A 123 5.73 2.64 -2.51
N ALA A 124 5.46 3.46 -3.53
CA ALA A 124 6.49 3.94 -4.45
C ALA A 124 7.57 4.76 -3.72
N ALA A 125 7.18 5.61 -2.76
CA ALA A 125 8.13 6.36 -1.94
C ALA A 125 9.04 5.42 -1.12
N GLN A 126 8.47 4.38 -0.50
CA GLN A 126 9.26 3.38 0.23
C GLN A 126 10.20 2.56 -0.66
N LEU A 127 9.73 2.16 -1.84
CA LEU A 127 10.55 1.44 -2.83
C LEU A 127 11.71 2.31 -3.32
N SER A 128 11.43 3.57 -3.62
CA SER A 128 12.41 4.58 -4.04
C SER A 128 13.44 4.84 -2.96
N ALA A 129 12.99 5.10 -1.72
CA ALA A 129 13.86 5.27 -0.56
C ALA A 129 14.80 4.06 -0.38
N ARG A 130 14.24 2.84 -0.43
CA ARG A 130 15.03 1.60 -0.34
C ARG A 130 16.05 1.48 -1.47
N MET A 131 15.67 1.81 -2.70
CA MET A 131 16.58 1.81 -3.85
C MET A 131 17.72 2.82 -3.64
N LEU A 132 17.40 4.06 -3.30
CA LEU A 132 18.39 5.12 -3.10
C LEU A 132 19.36 4.80 -1.95
N LEU A 133 18.85 4.29 -0.83
CA LEU A 133 19.69 3.82 0.28
C LEU A 133 20.63 2.67 -0.14
N ARG A 134 20.19 1.78 -1.03
CA ARG A 134 21.07 0.75 -1.60
C ARG A 134 22.13 1.35 -2.52
N LYS A 135 21.79 2.35 -3.34
CA LYS A 135 22.76 3.07 -4.19
C LYS A 135 23.80 3.80 -3.34
N LEU A 136 23.38 4.50 -2.28
CA LEU A 136 24.28 5.15 -1.30
C LEU A 136 25.24 4.14 -0.67
N LYS A 137 24.73 2.99 -0.19
CA LYS A 137 25.57 1.90 0.36
C LYS A 137 26.57 1.33 -0.65
N ARG A 138 26.33 1.50 -1.96
CA ARG A 138 27.20 1.05 -3.05
C ARG A 138 28.13 2.16 -3.58
N GLY A 139 28.23 3.29 -2.88
CA GLY A 139 29.18 4.36 -3.20
C GLY A 139 28.59 5.53 -4.00
N LEU A 140 27.26 5.60 -4.19
CA LEU A 140 26.63 6.82 -4.67
C LEU A 140 26.90 7.95 -3.65
N ARG A 141 27.39 9.09 -4.11
CA ARG A 141 27.69 10.22 -3.23
C ARG A 141 26.41 10.92 -2.78
N LEU A 142 26.39 11.41 -1.54
CA LEU A 142 25.18 12.03 -0.96
C LEU A 142 24.79 13.34 -1.66
N ASP A 143 25.78 14.12 -2.11
CA ASP A 143 25.62 15.35 -2.90
C ASP A 143 24.89 15.13 -4.24
N SER A 144 24.94 13.91 -4.78
CA SER A 144 24.20 13.55 -6.00
C SER A 144 22.69 13.35 -5.79
N LEU A 145 22.21 13.28 -4.54
CA LEU A 145 20.77 13.17 -4.22
C LEU A 145 20.08 14.53 -4.28
N THR A 146 20.10 15.17 -5.44
CA THR A 146 19.35 16.40 -5.68
C THR A 146 17.83 16.12 -5.61
N PRO A 147 17.00 17.12 -5.26
CA PRO A 147 15.54 16.96 -5.24
C PRO A 147 14.98 16.43 -6.57
N ALA A 148 15.49 16.94 -7.69
CA ALA A 148 15.10 16.50 -9.03
C ALA A 148 15.43 15.02 -9.27
N TYR A 149 16.64 14.56 -8.91
CA TYR A 149 17.03 13.16 -9.09
C TYR A 149 16.20 12.20 -8.23
N VAL A 150 15.88 12.60 -7.00
CA VAL A 150 15.04 11.81 -6.09
C VAL A 150 13.60 11.73 -6.60
N ALA A 151 13.04 12.84 -7.08
CA ALA A 151 11.71 12.88 -7.68
C ALA A 151 11.63 12.03 -8.95
N GLU A 152 12.64 12.08 -9.81
CA GLU A 152 12.71 11.23 -11.00
C GLU A 152 12.76 9.74 -10.63
N CYS A 153 13.56 9.37 -9.62
CA CYS A 153 13.58 8.00 -9.09
C CYS A 153 12.22 7.56 -8.57
N PHE A 154 11.46 8.48 -7.95
CA PHE A 154 10.09 8.23 -7.51
C PHE A 154 9.16 7.98 -8.69
N ASP A 155 9.14 8.85 -9.69
CA ASP A 155 8.25 8.72 -10.85
C ASP A 155 8.48 7.41 -11.60
N GLN A 156 9.75 7.04 -11.81
CA GLN A 156 10.11 5.76 -12.43
C GLN A 156 9.61 4.57 -11.60
N THR A 157 9.79 4.63 -10.28
CA THR A 157 9.34 3.57 -9.37
C THR A 157 7.83 3.47 -9.30
N TYR A 158 7.12 4.62 -9.30
CA TYR A 158 5.66 4.68 -9.30
C TYR A 158 5.08 4.11 -10.59
N ALA A 159 5.62 4.52 -11.75
CA ALA A 159 5.21 3.97 -13.04
C ALA A 159 5.44 2.45 -13.11
N GLN A 160 6.59 1.96 -12.63
CA GLN A 160 6.87 0.52 -12.58
C GLN A 160 5.90 -0.21 -11.65
N LEU A 161 5.59 0.35 -10.47
CA LEU A 161 4.65 -0.24 -9.52
C LEU A 161 3.26 -0.41 -10.14
N LEU A 162 2.77 0.59 -10.88
CA LEU A 162 1.49 0.49 -11.58
C LEU A 162 1.51 -0.58 -12.67
N GLN A 163 2.56 -0.62 -13.49
CA GLN A 163 2.73 -1.66 -14.51
C GLN A 163 2.78 -3.06 -13.91
N ASP A 164 3.50 -3.25 -12.80
CA ASP A 164 3.56 -4.54 -12.10
C ASP A 164 2.17 -4.96 -11.60
N CYS A 165 1.37 -4.02 -11.08
CA CYS A 165 0.00 -4.29 -10.65
C CYS A 165 -0.90 -4.72 -11.82
N GLU A 166 -0.80 -4.04 -12.96
CA GLU A 166 -1.54 -4.40 -14.18
C GLU A 166 -1.15 -5.80 -14.67
N LEU A 167 0.15 -6.10 -14.73
CA LEU A 167 0.66 -7.40 -15.13
C LEU A 167 0.20 -8.52 -14.18
N ASP A 168 0.18 -8.27 -12.88
CA ASP A 168 -0.32 -9.24 -11.90
C ASP A 168 -1.83 -9.48 -12.04
N ALA A 169 -2.61 -8.43 -12.35
CA ALA A 169 -4.04 -8.56 -12.65
C ALA A 169 -4.28 -9.42 -13.90
N LEU A 170 -3.52 -9.18 -14.98
CA LEU A 170 -3.59 -9.97 -16.22
C LEU A 170 -3.24 -11.44 -15.97
N ARG A 171 -2.11 -11.71 -15.28
CA ARG A 171 -1.69 -13.06 -14.91
C ARG A 171 -2.72 -13.77 -14.04
N ASN A 172 -3.42 -13.06 -13.16
CA ASN A 172 -4.48 -13.65 -12.36
C ASN A 172 -5.66 -14.08 -13.24
N VAL A 173 -6.07 -13.28 -14.22
CA VAL A 173 -7.11 -13.64 -15.18
C VAL A 173 -6.69 -14.82 -16.08
N GLU A 174 -5.42 -14.88 -16.47
CA GLU A 174 -4.89 -16.03 -17.20
C GLU A 174 -4.91 -17.33 -16.39
N ARG A 175 -4.67 -17.25 -15.07
CA ARG A 175 -4.54 -18.45 -14.22
C ARG A 175 -5.83 -18.88 -13.53
N ASN A 176 -6.77 -17.96 -13.32
CA ASN A 176 -8.00 -18.19 -12.57
C ASN A 176 -9.21 -18.20 -13.51
N SER A 177 -9.83 -19.37 -13.69
CA SER A 177 -10.99 -19.54 -14.58
C SER A 177 -12.17 -18.64 -14.20
N GLY A 178 -12.46 -18.50 -12.91
CA GLY A 178 -13.53 -17.62 -12.43
C GLY A 178 -13.24 -16.14 -12.71
N ALA A 179 -11.99 -15.71 -12.53
CA ALA A 179 -11.59 -14.35 -12.89
C ALA A 179 -11.69 -14.11 -14.41
N ARG A 180 -11.39 -15.12 -15.22
CA ARG A 180 -11.51 -15.06 -16.68
C ARG A 180 -12.96 -14.98 -17.16
N GLU A 181 -13.84 -15.81 -16.60
CA GLU A 181 -15.26 -15.78 -16.91
C GLU A 181 -15.88 -14.42 -16.53
N PHE A 182 -15.54 -13.91 -15.34
CA PHE A 182 -16.01 -12.61 -14.88
C PHE A 182 -15.47 -11.45 -15.74
N ALA A 183 -14.20 -11.47 -16.13
CA ALA A 183 -13.66 -10.47 -17.05
C ALA A 183 -14.37 -10.51 -18.42
N GLY A 184 -14.70 -11.71 -18.90
CA GLY A 184 -15.47 -11.92 -20.12
C GLY A 184 -16.89 -11.37 -20.03
N SER A 185 -17.59 -11.55 -18.90
CA SER A 185 -18.94 -11.01 -18.70
C SER A 185 -18.98 -9.48 -18.66
N LEU A 186 -17.87 -8.85 -18.24
CA LEU A 186 -17.70 -7.40 -18.24
C LEU A 186 -17.16 -6.84 -19.56
N ALA A 187 -16.96 -7.67 -20.59
CA ALA A 187 -16.34 -7.30 -21.86
C ALA A 187 -14.98 -6.59 -21.70
N LEU A 188 -14.23 -6.94 -20.64
CA LEU A 188 -12.90 -6.40 -20.42
C LEU A 188 -11.96 -7.07 -21.42
N ASN A 189 -11.53 -6.30 -22.43
CA ASN A 189 -10.51 -6.72 -23.40
C ASN A 189 -9.14 -6.80 -22.71
N LEU A 190 -8.92 -7.90 -21.98
CA LEU A 190 -7.65 -8.18 -21.29
C LEU A 190 -6.65 -8.89 -22.19
N ARG A 191 -6.88 -8.91 -23.51
CA ARG A 191 -5.94 -9.42 -24.50
C ARG A 191 -5.02 -8.29 -24.97
N ARG A 192 -3.71 -8.49 -24.84
CA ARG A 192 -2.75 -7.96 -25.80
C ARG A 192 -2.58 -8.99 -26.92
#